data_AF-A0A351CEL2-F1
#
_entry.id   AF-A0A351CEL2-F1
#
_cell.length_a   1.000
_cell.length_b   1.000
_cell.length_c   1.000
_cell.angle_alpha   90.00
_cell.angle_beta   90.00
_cell.angle_gamma   90.00
#
_symmetry.space_group_name_H-M   'P 1'
#
loop_
_entity.id
_entity.type
_entity.pdbx_description
1 polymer ?
#
loop_
_entity_poly.entity_id
_entity_poly.type
_entity_poly.pdbx_seq_one_letter_code
_entity_poly.pdbx_strand_id
1 'polypeptide(L)'
;MLEKLEICRSENCKQNNLCFKDHFLGGKGHVDSLLRAVRTLKRNGAFYDFFTDDKSQNELAGFARRLSGVVDSESKYLVDHMGHLDSEEVDILIQRIDNLKDIAWCLASEIIGNIKKINNLLGHENKEPNITVVSIFKQINSVLNSIDRLEVRGRDSAGISMMFILDGKEYDRFKQALDKMNLVDQLTKRSAQDVLVNSGININQITDENNQRRVTLALTYKVAAEVGRLGDNIRFIRKQIKNDEILQRLVSFSHKHFTISAHTRWASVGAISEPNCHPVDNKLSVDSIQQSGIIHVCLNGDIDNYIELKKEYERNGCFIHQDITTDTKIIPIQVGKYIQQGFDVEEAFRLAVNDFDGSHAISMHTDLAPGKLFLAQKGSGQAIFIGISEDHYVPSSEVYGLVEETPFFIKMDGEKEVQGKDGLTRGQIFILDQKSPGGIDGITAMYYDRTPVTLNDKDIKHTEITSRDIDRQDFPHYFL
;
A
#
# COMPACT_ATOMS: atom_id res chain seq x y z
N MET A 1 13.11 20.79 21.90
CA MET A 1 12.69 21.32 20.58
C MET A 1 11.46 22.23 20.67
N LEU A 2 10.39 21.81 21.37
CA LEU A 2 9.15 22.58 21.49
C LEU A 2 9.29 23.93 22.20
N GLU A 3 10.05 24.00 23.30
CA GLU A 3 10.26 25.26 24.03
C GLU A 3 10.77 26.40 23.13
N LYS A 4 11.66 26.09 22.18
CA LYS A 4 12.16 27.08 21.22
C LYS A 4 11.05 27.58 20.28
N LEU A 5 10.11 26.72 19.89
CA LEU A 5 8.94 27.12 19.10
C LEU A 5 8.00 28.01 19.92
N GLU A 6 7.81 27.68 21.21
CA GLU A 6 6.94 28.43 22.10
C GLU A 6 7.48 29.82 22.44
N ILE A 7 8.81 29.97 22.54
CA ILE A 7 9.48 31.25 22.81
C ILE A 7 9.55 32.11 21.54
N CYS A 8 9.98 31.54 20.41
CA CYS A 8 10.27 32.30 19.19
C CYS A 8 9.02 32.54 18.32
N ARG A 9 7.92 33.00 18.92
CA ARG A 9 6.67 33.35 18.23
C ARG A 9 6.75 34.69 17.51
N SER A 10 5.77 34.99 16.65
CA SER A 10 5.74 36.23 15.87
C SER A 10 5.75 37.48 16.76
N GLU A 11 4.96 37.48 17.84
CA GLU A 11 4.93 38.56 18.82
C GLU A 11 6.30 38.79 19.47
N ASN A 12 6.98 37.71 19.88
CA ASN A 12 8.31 37.79 20.47
C ASN A 12 9.33 38.37 19.48
N CYS A 13 9.28 37.95 18.22
CA CYS A 13 10.17 38.48 17.19
C CYS A 13 9.94 39.98 16.96
N LYS A 14 8.69 40.43 16.84
CA LYS A 14 8.40 41.86 16.67
C LYS A 14 8.77 42.68 17.92
N GLN A 15 8.48 42.20 19.12
CA GLN A 15 8.85 42.88 20.38
C GLN A 15 10.36 43.07 20.55
N ASN A 16 11.16 42.12 20.05
CA ASN A 16 12.63 42.14 20.15
C ASN A 16 13.32 42.58 18.87
N ASN A 17 12.59 43.08 17.87
CA ASN A 17 13.10 43.50 16.56
C ASN A 17 13.96 42.42 15.86
N LEU A 18 13.52 41.17 15.94
CA LEU A 18 14.17 40.01 15.32
C LEU A 18 13.57 39.73 13.94
N CYS A 19 14.41 39.42 12.97
CA CYS A 19 13.97 39.03 11.63
C CYS A 19 13.25 37.67 11.67
N PHE A 20 12.08 37.57 11.03
CA PHE A 20 11.34 36.31 10.97
C PHE A 20 12.12 35.20 10.27
N LYS A 21 12.91 35.51 9.24
CA LYS A 21 13.71 34.54 8.51
C LYS A 21 14.63 33.69 9.40
N ASP A 22 15.29 34.31 10.37
CA ASP A 22 16.26 33.60 11.20
C ASP A 22 15.66 33.14 12.54
N HIS A 23 14.65 33.85 13.04
CA HIS A 23 14.18 33.67 14.42
C HIS A 23 12.78 33.06 14.53
N PHE A 24 11.86 33.34 13.61
CA PHE A 24 10.47 32.87 13.74
C PHE A 24 10.41 31.34 13.83
N LEU A 25 9.79 30.83 14.90
CA LEU A 25 9.73 29.41 15.25
C LEU A 25 11.12 28.74 15.32
N GLY A 26 12.11 29.50 15.77
CA GLY A 26 13.49 29.04 15.93
C GLY A 26 14.28 28.93 14.63
N GLY A 27 13.74 29.45 13.51
CA GLY A 27 14.34 29.44 12.18
C GLY A 27 14.00 28.19 11.36
N LYS A 28 14.21 28.27 10.03
CA LYS A 28 13.89 27.18 9.09
C LYS A 28 14.51 25.84 9.50
N GLY A 29 15.81 25.85 9.82
CA GLY A 29 16.53 24.61 10.18
C GLY A 29 15.97 23.91 11.42
N HIS A 30 15.37 24.65 12.36
CA HIS A 30 14.75 24.08 13.56
C HIS A 30 13.44 23.37 13.21
N VAL A 31 12.59 23.99 12.41
CA VAL A 31 11.34 23.40 11.91
C VAL A 31 11.62 22.17 11.06
N ASP A 32 12.57 22.25 10.13
CA ASP A 32 12.98 21.13 9.26
C ASP A 32 13.59 19.97 10.07
N SER A 33 14.34 20.27 11.13
CA SER A 33 14.87 19.25 12.05
C SER A 33 13.75 18.56 12.84
N LEU A 34 12.75 19.30 13.29
CA LEU A 34 11.61 18.72 14.01
C LEU A 34 10.77 17.84 13.09
N LEU A 35 10.49 18.29 11.86
CA LEU A 35 9.77 17.50 10.87
C LEU A 35 10.48 16.18 10.57
N ARG A 36 11.80 16.22 10.36
CA ARG A 36 12.61 15.00 10.19
C ARG A 36 12.54 14.08 11.40
N ALA A 37 12.71 14.63 12.61
CA ALA A 37 12.64 13.85 13.84
C ALA A 37 11.28 13.17 14.01
N VAL A 38 10.18 13.88 13.78
CA VAL A 38 8.84 13.31 13.90
C VAL A 38 8.57 12.25 12.83
N ARG A 39 9.01 12.44 11.59
CA ARG A 39 8.93 11.40 10.55
C ARG A 39 9.70 10.14 10.92
N THR A 40 10.85 10.25 11.61
CA THR A 40 11.61 9.06 12.05
C THR A 40 10.87 8.20 13.07
N LEU A 41 9.87 8.75 13.79
CA LEU A 41 9.05 8.00 14.73
C LEU A 41 8.13 6.98 14.05
N LYS A 42 7.90 7.11 12.74
CA LYS A 42 7.14 6.14 11.94
C LYS A 42 7.92 4.87 11.62
N ARG A 43 9.25 4.84 11.86
CA ARG A 43 10.07 3.65 11.63
C ARG A 43 9.69 2.54 12.62
N ASN A 44 9.72 1.28 12.19
CA ASN A 44 9.15 0.17 12.97
C ASN A 44 9.71 0.06 14.41
N GLY A 45 11.02 0.30 14.60
CA GLY A 45 11.63 0.30 15.95
C GLY A 45 11.06 1.40 16.85
N ALA A 46 11.21 2.65 16.45
CA ALA A 46 10.69 3.79 17.22
C ALA A 46 9.17 3.69 17.42
N PHE A 47 8.42 3.33 16.38
CA PHE A 47 6.97 3.15 16.45
C PHE A 47 6.59 2.08 17.48
N TYR A 48 7.31 0.95 17.54
CA TYR A 48 7.06 -0.12 18.50
C TYR A 48 7.28 0.33 19.96
N ASP A 49 8.31 1.13 20.21
CA ASP A 49 8.58 1.68 21.54
C ASP A 49 7.40 2.54 22.02
N PHE A 50 6.86 3.42 21.16
CA PHE A 50 5.65 4.18 21.47
C PHE A 50 4.40 3.29 21.56
N PHE A 51 4.30 2.27 20.71
CA PHE A 51 3.15 1.38 20.69
C PHE A 51 2.95 0.63 22.01
N THR A 52 4.05 0.26 22.68
CA THR A 52 4.04 -0.56 23.91
C THR A 52 4.10 0.24 25.21
N ASP A 53 4.39 1.55 25.16
CA ASP A 53 4.48 2.41 26.35
C ASP A 53 3.44 3.53 26.37
N ASP A 54 2.39 3.35 27.18
CA ASP A 54 1.33 4.34 27.41
C ASP A 54 1.88 5.66 27.94
N LYS A 55 2.99 5.66 28.70
CA LYS A 55 3.58 6.90 29.22
C LYS A 55 4.14 7.73 28.06
N SER A 56 4.94 7.12 27.19
CA SER A 56 5.45 7.77 25.98
C SER A 56 4.34 8.23 25.05
N GLN A 57 3.24 7.47 24.91
CA GLN A 57 2.07 7.90 24.13
C GLN A 57 1.43 9.16 24.72
N ASN A 58 1.26 9.22 26.04
CA ASN A 58 0.69 10.38 26.73
C ASN A 58 1.59 11.62 26.63
N GLU A 59 2.91 11.44 26.73
CA GLU A 59 3.89 12.50 26.52
C GLU A 59 3.84 13.02 25.08
N LEU A 60 3.78 12.13 24.09
CA LEU A 60 3.65 12.49 22.67
C LEU A 60 2.34 13.23 22.39
N ALA A 61 1.23 12.79 22.98
CA ALA A 61 -0.07 13.47 22.89
C ALA A 61 -0.05 14.85 23.56
N GLY A 62 0.67 15.00 24.67
CA GLY A 62 0.93 16.30 25.31
C GLY A 62 1.74 17.24 24.42
N PHE A 63 2.79 16.72 23.78
CA PHE A 63 3.60 17.46 22.82
C PHE A 63 2.77 17.94 21.63
N ALA A 64 1.98 17.05 21.02
CA ALA A 64 1.11 17.37 19.90
C ALA A 64 0.11 18.49 20.25
N ARG A 65 -0.56 18.40 21.40
CA ARG A 65 -1.51 19.43 21.86
C ARG A 65 -0.87 20.80 22.05
N ARG A 66 0.32 20.85 22.66
CA ARG A 66 1.05 22.11 22.84
C ARG A 66 1.48 22.70 21.50
N LEU A 67 1.93 21.87 20.57
CA LEU A 67 2.29 22.30 19.23
C LEU A 67 1.08 22.87 18.47
N SER A 68 -0.08 22.22 18.55
CA SER A 68 -1.34 22.76 18.01
C SER A 68 -1.67 24.14 18.60
N GLY A 69 -1.46 24.34 19.91
CA GLY A 69 -1.64 25.66 20.53
C GLY A 69 -0.69 26.74 19.99
N VAL A 70 0.53 26.37 19.57
CA VAL A 70 1.44 27.29 18.85
C VAL A 70 0.88 27.59 17.46
N VAL A 71 0.45 26.56 16.71
CA VAL A 71 -0.16 26.71 15.38
C VAL A 71 -1.36 27.66 15.42
N ASP A 72 -2.27 27.49 16.37
CA ASP A 72 -3.47 28.32 16.50
C ASP A 72 -3.12 29.78 16.79
N SER A 73 -2.19 30.00 17.72
CA SER A 73 -1.65 31.32 18.07
C SER A 73 -1.06 32.02 16.84
N GLU A 74 -0.16 31.36 16.11
CA GLU A 74 0.53 31.96 14.97
C GLU A 74 -0.38 32.12 13.75
N SER A 75 -1.32 31.18 13.53
CA SER A 75 -2.33 31.32 12.47
C SER A 75 -3.22 32.54 12.70
N LYS A 76 -3.62 32.77 13.96
CA LYS A 76 -4.37 33.97 14.33
C LYS A 76 -3.53 35.23 14.13
N TYR A 77 -2.28 35.23 14.60
CA TYR A 77 -1.37 36.37 14.41
C TYR A 77 -1.24 36.75 12.93
N LEU A 78 -1.03 35.75 12.06
CA LEU A 78 -0.91 35.94 10.62
C LEU A 78 -2.17 36.61 10.06
N VAL A 79 -3.37 36.11 10.38
CA VAL A 79 -4.64 36.71 9.91
C VAL A 79 -4.78 38.16 10.38
N ASP A 80 -4.49 38.42 11.65
CA ASP A 80 -4.66 39.74 12.27
C ASP A 80 -3.66 40.78 11.72
N HIS A 81 -2.49 40.36 11.24
CA HIS A 81 -1.37 41.25 10.88
C HIS A 81 -0.95 41.18 9.41
N MET A 82 -1.54 40.32 8.58
CA MET A 82 -1.12 40.10 7.18
C MET A 82 -1.00 41.40 6.37
N GLY A 83 -1.91 42.36 6.59
CA GLY A 83 -1.90 43.66 5.89
C GLY A 83 -0.76 44.61 6.31
N HIS A 84 0.01 44.27 7.35
CA HIS A 84 1.11 45.06 7.90
C HIS A 84 2.48 44.38 7.74
N LEU A 85 2.50 43.18 7.16
CA LEU A 85 3.71 42.43 6.88
C LEU A 85 4.09 42.61 5.42
N ASP A 86 5.39 42.56 5.12
CA ASP A 86 5.82 42.46 3.73
C ASP A 86 5.60 41.05 3.16
N SER A 87 5.72 40.90 1.84
CA SER A 87 5.46 39.62 1.17
C SER A 87 6.42 38.50 1.61
N GLU A 88 7.69 38.80 1.86
CA GLU A 88 8.67 37.78 2.30
C GLU A 88 8.32 37.30 3.71
N GLU A 89 7.93 38.22 4.61
CA GLU A 89 7.47 37.90 5.96
C GLU A 89 6.21 37.02 5.93
N VAL A 90 5.22 37.35 5.10
CA VAL A 90 3.98 36.57 4.95
C VAL A 90 4.29 35.15 4.46
N ASP A 91 5.12 35.01 3.43
CA ASP A 91 5.49 33.70 2.87
C ASP A 91 6.23 32.83 3.91
N ILE A 92 7.14 33.43 4.69
CA ILE A 92 7.85 32.72 5.78
C ILE A 92 6.88 32.24 6.85
N LEU A 93 5.93 33.09 7.25
CA LEU A 93 4.94 32.75 8.27
C LEU A 93 4.05 31.59 7.79
N ILE A 94 3.46 31.71 6.60
CA ILE A 94 2.61 30.67 6.01
C ILE A 94 3.36 29.34 5.95
N GLN A 95 4.53 29.31 5.32
CA GLN A 95 5.28 28.08 5.12
C GLN A 95 5.64 27.39 6.45
N ARG A 96 6.07 28.14 7.47
CA ARG A 96 6.45 27.53 8.75
C ARG A 96 5.23 27.10 9.54
N ILE A 97 4.16 27.90 9.55
CA ILE A 97 2.91 27.52 10.21
C ILE A 97 2.36 26.22 9.60
N ASP A 98 2.38 26.10 8.27
CA ASP A 98 1.94 24.88 7.59
C ASP A 98 2.84 23.68 7.90
N ASN A 99 4.17 23.86 7.92
CA ASN A 99 5.08 22.80 8.40
C ASN A 99 4.75 22.37 9.84
N LEU A 100 4.40 23.30 10.74
CA LEU A 100 4.00 22.94 12.11
C LEU A 100 2.64 22.22 12.15
N LYS A 101 1.68 22.58 11.28
CA LYS A 101 0.42 21.84 11.13
C LYS A 101 0.70 20.39 10.72
N ASP A 102 1.62 20.18 9.78
CA ASP A 102 2.01 18.83 9.32
C ASP A 102 2.71 18.04 10.41
N ILE A 103 3.58 18.69 11.20
CA ILE A 103 4.24 18.04 12.34
C ILE A 103 3.19 17.64 13.40
N ALA A 104 2.26 18.53 13.74
CA ALA A 104 1.19 18.25 14.69
C ALA A 104 0.28 17.12 14.20
N TRP A 105 -0.06 17.13 12.90
CA TRP A 105 -0.83 16.08 12.25
C TRP A 105 -0.12 14.73 12.28
N CYS A 106 1.17 14.70 11.95
CA CYS A 106 1.96 13.47 11.98
C CYS A 106 1.97 12.84 13.37
N LEU A 107 2.11 13.65 14.43
CA LEU A 107 2.07 13.17 15.81
C LEU A 107 0.68 12.64 16.19
N ALA A 108 -0.36 13.44 15.96
CA ALA A 108 -1.71 13.13 16.43
C ALA A 108 -2.40 12.03 15.60
N SER A 109 -2.33 12.13 14.29
CA SER A 109 -3.08 11.29 13.36
C SER A 109 -2.27 10.09 12.87
N GLU A 110 -1.04 10.32 12.42
CA GLU A 110 -0.23 9.28 11.75
C GLU A 110 0.58 8.41 12.72
N ILE A 111 0.83 8.88 13.95
CA ILE A 111 1.47 8.07 15.00
C ILE A 111 0.42 7.62 16.01
N ILE A 112 -0.11 8.55 16.83
CA ILE A 112 -1.05 8.20 17.92
C ILE A 112 -2.35 7.61 17.36
N GLY A 113 -2.92 8.20 16.31
CA GLY A 113 -4.11 7.68 15.64
C GLY A 113 -3.90 6.28 15.08
N ASN A 114 -2.74 6.01 14.48
CA ASN A 114 -2.41 4.69 13.96
C ASN A 114 -2.13 3.65 15.06
N ILE A 115 -1.52 4.02 16.19
CA ILE A 115 -1.41 3.13 17.35
C ILE A 115 -2.80 2.65 17.76
N LYS A 116 -3.79 3.55 17.87
CA LYS A 116 -5.18 3.19 18.18
C LYS A 116 -5.81 2.28 17.12
N LYS A 117 -5.63 2.59 15.83
CA LYS A 117 -6.15 1.77 14.73
C LYS A 117 -5.53 0.36 14.72
N ILE A 118 -4.23 0.25 14.98
CA ILE A 118 -3.51 -1.03 15.06
C ILE A 118 -3.97 -1.82 16.28
N ASN A 119 -4.08 -1.20 17.46
CA ASN A 119 -4.66 -1.84 18.65
C ASN A 119 -6.08 -2.37 18.39
N ASN A 120 -6.88 -1.67 17.58
CA ASN A 120 -8.20 -2.13 17.19
C ASN A 120 -8.20 -3.30 16.20
N LEU A 121 -7.13 -3.47 15.41
CA LEU A 121 -6.94 -4.59 14.48
C LEU A 121 -6.38 -5.84 15.17
N LEU A 122 -5.62 -5.67 16.25
CA LEU A 122 -5.14 -6.78 17.07
C LEU A 122 -6.33 -7.49 17.71
N GLY A 123 -6.44 -8.78 17.41
CA GLY A 123 -7.43 -9.68 18.02
C GLY A 123 -7.01 -10.10 19.43
N HIS A 124 -7.88 -10.87 20.09
CA HIS A 124 -7.64 -11.34 21.47
C HIS A 124 -6.37 -12.18 21.65
N GLU A 125 -5.87 -12.79 20.58
CA GLU A 125 -4.64 -13.60 20.58
C GLU A 125 -3.35 -12.77 20.77
N ASN A 126 -3.38 -11.46 20.45
CA ASN A 126 -2.18 -10.62 20.36
C ASN A 126 -2.20 -9.48 21.39
N LYS A 127 -2.50 -9.78 22.67
CA LYS A 127 -2.57 -8.76 23.75
C LYS A 127 -1.24 -8.10 24.10
N GLU A 128 -0.14 -8.83 23.96
CA GLU A 128 1.23 -8.33 24.17
C GLU A 128 2.07 -8.64 22.92
N PRO A 129 1.85 -7.90 21.82
CA PRO A 129 2.48 -8.22 20.55
C PRO A 129 3.98 -7.88 20.58
N ASN A 130 4.78 -8.74 19.96
CA ASN A 130 6.19 -8.42 19.69
C ASN A 130 6.31 -7.44 18.51
N ILE A 131 7.52 -6.91 18.29
CA ILE A 131 7.80 -5.96 17.22
C ILE A 131 7.42 -6.46 15.82
N THR A 132 7.58 -7.76 15.55
CA THR A 132 7.22 -8.37 14.27
C THR A 132 5.71 -8.31 14.03
N VAL A 133 4.90 -8.68 15.03
CA VAL A 133 3.44 -8.61 14.95
C VAL A 133 2.98 -7.16 14.76
N VAL A 134 3.52 -6.22 15.54
CA VAL A 134 3.20 -4.79 15.40
C VAL A 134 3.59 -4.26 14.02
N SER A 135 4.77 -4.64 13.50
CA SER A 135 5.23 -4.26 12.17
C SER A 135 4.29 -4.76 11.06
N ILE A 136 3.82 -6.00 11.14
CA ILE A 136 2.86 -6.55 10.17
C ILE A 136 1.54 -5.77 10.22
N PHE A 137 0.96 -5.56 11.41
CA PHE A 137 -0.29 -4.82 11.52
C PHE A 137 -0.14 -3.33 11.18
N LYS A 138 1.04 -2.75 11.37
CA LYS A 138 1.36 -1.40 10.89
C LYS A 138 1.30 -1.34 9.36
N GLN A 139 1.91 -2.29 8.66
CA GLN A 139 1.84 -2.38 7.19
C GLN A 139 0.40 -2.62 6.70
N ILE A 140 -0.35 -3.52 7.36
CA ILE A 140 -1.77 -3.73 7.07
C ILE A 140 -2.56 -2.44 7.26
N ASN A 141 -2.37 -1.75 8.38
CA ASN A 141 -3.06 -0.49 8.67
C ASN A 141 -2.70 0.61 7.66
N SER A 142 -1.45 0.69 7.23
CA SER A 142 -0.99 1.63 6.20
C SER A 142 -1.72 1.41 4.88
N VAL A 143 -1.78 0.17 4.40
CA VAL A 143 -2.54 -0.18 3.18
C VAL A 143 -4.03 0.14 3.34
N LEU A 144 -4.63 -0.16 4.50
CA LEU A 144 -6.03 0.16 4.76
C LEU A 144 -6.29 1.67 4.81
N ASN A 145 -5.39 2.47 5.41
CA ASN A 145 -5.49 3.93 5.37
C ASN A 145 -5.33 4.45 3.94
N SER A 146 -4.42 3.87 3.14
CA SER A 146 -4.25 4.23 1.73
C SER A 146 -5.54 4.02 0.93
N ILE A 147 -6.14 2.83 0.99
CA ILE A 147 -7.37 2.56 0.23
C ILE A 147 -8.53 3.46 0.70
N ASP A 148 -8.66 3.71 2.00
CA ASP A 148 -9.70 4.59 2.55
C ASP A 148 -9.64 6.01 1.94
N ARG A 149 -8.44 6.53 1.69
CA ARG A 149 -8.23 7.82 1.00
C ARG A 149 -8.51 7.76 -0.49
N LEU A 150 -8.29 6.61 -1.12
CA LEU A 150 -8.53 6.39 -2.55
C LEU A 150 -9.99 6.08 -2.88
N GLU A 151 -10.83 5.81 -1.87
CA GLU A 151 -12.25 5.49 -2.04
C GLU A 151 -13.13 6.71 -2.42
N VAL A 152 -12.55 7.80 -2.90
CA VAL A 152 -13.16 9.13 -3.11
C VAL A 152 -14.29 9.22 -4.14
N ARG A 153 -14.75 8.11 -4.75
CA ARG A 153 -15.68 8.16 -5.91
C ARG A 153 -16.74 7.07 -5.91
N GLY A 154 -17.32 6.67 -4.77
CA GLY A 154 -18.41 5.68 -4.78
C GLY A 154 -17.99 4.32 -5.33
N ARG A 155 -16.80 3.86 -4.91
CA ARG A 155 -16.24 2.58 -5.33
C ARG A 155 -17.15 1.44 -4.87
N ASP A 156 -17.45 0.53 -5.79
CA ASP A 156 -18.42 -0.54 -5.57
C ASP A 156 -17.84 -1.74 -4.83
N SER A 157 -16.52 -1.87 -4.76
CA SER A 157 -15.88 -2.99 -4.09
C SER A 157 -14.46 -2.65 -3.66
N ALA A 158 -13.97 -3.39 -2.67
CA ALA A 158 -12.59 -3.31 -2.21
C ALA A 158 -12.08 -4.68 -1.77
N GLY A 159 -10.81 -4.92 -1.99
CA GLY A 159 -10.17 -6.16 -1.58
C GLY A 159 -8.71 -5.98 -1.21
N ILE A 160 -8.25 -6.86 -0.35
CA ILE A 160 -6.86 -6.92 0.14
C ILE A 160 -6.44 -8.38 0.19
N SER A 161 -5.24 -8.66 -0.30
CA SER A 161 -4.58 -9.95 -0.22
C SER A 161 -3.25 -9.81 0.48
N MET A 162 -3.02 -10.68 1.46
CA MET A 162 -1.84 -10.72 2.31
C MET A 162 -1.13 -12.05 2.09
N MET A 163 0.08 -12.00 1.54
CA MET A 163 0.84 -13.20 1.20
C MET A 163 2.00 -13.39 2.19
N PHE A 164 1.95 -14.50 2.92
CA PHE A 164 2.99 -14.92 3.86
C PHE A 164 3.73 -16.13 3.29
N ILE A 165 5.07 -16.09 3.30
CA ILE A 165 5.90 -17.22 2.88
C ILE A 165 6.69 -17.72 4.08
N LEU A 166 6.36 -18.92 4.54
CA LEU A 166 6.98 -19.56 5.70
C LEU A 166 7.94 -20.66 5.22
N ASP A 167 8.94 -20.97 6.04
CA ASP A 167 9.62 -22.25 5.89
C ASP A 167 8.68 -23.40 6.30
N GLY A 168 9.03 -24.61 5.84
CA GLY A 168 8.22 -25.79 6.14
C GLY A 168 8.05 -26.05 7.64
N LYS A 169 9.09 -25.88 8.45
CA LYS A 169 9.02 -26.20 9.89
C LYS A 169 8.11 -25.22 10.61
N GLU A 170 8.20 -23.93 10.28
CA GLU A 170 7.32 -22.89 10.80
C GLU A 170 5.87 -23.13 10.38
N TYR A 171 5.62 -23.56 9.14
CA TYR A 171 4.28 -23.96 8.72
C TYR A 171 3.72 -25.16 9.51
N ASP A 172 4.54 -26.18 9.80
CA ASP A 172 4.10 -27.32 10.63
C ASP A 172 3.74 -26.86 12.05
N ARG A 173 4.55 -25.97 12.65
CA ARG A 173 4.25 -25.39 13.96
C ARG A 173 2.98 -24.55 13.94
N PHE A 174 2.76 -23.78 12.87
CA PHE A 174 1.53 -23.02 12.66
C PHE A 174 0.32 -23.95 12.58
N LYS A 175 0.39 -25.01 11.76
CA LYS A 175 -0.69 -25.99 11.62
C LYS A 175 -1.01 -26.70 12.94
N GLN A 176 0.02 -27.08 13.72
CA GLN A 176 -0.16 -27.63 15.06
C GLN A 176 -0.81 -26.65 16.03
N ALA A 177 -0.53 -25.34 15.90
CA ALA A 177 -1.18 -24.34 16.72
C ALA A 177 -2.66 -24.18 16.35
N LEU A 178 -2.99 -24.20 15.05
CA LEU A 178 -4.39 -24.18 14.59
C LEU A 178 -5.17 -25.42 15.05
N ASP A 179 -4.52 -26.60 15.06
CA ASP A 179 -5.12 -27.84 15.56
C ASP A 179 -5.51 -27.72 17.03
N LYS A 180 -4.62 -27.18 17.88
CA LYS A 180 -4.91 -26.89 19.29
C LYS A 180 -6.04 -25.87 19.48
N MET A 181 -6.26 -24.99 18.51
CA MET A 181 -7.34 -23.99 18.51
C MET A 181 -8.62 -24.52 17.85
N ASN A 182 -8.65 -25.76 17.33
CA ASN A 182 -9.74 -26.33 16.54
C ASN A 182 -10.07 -25.54 15.25
N LEU A 183 -9.05 -24.96 14.61
CA LEU A 183 -9.20 -24.11 13.41
C LEU A 183 -8.78 -24.81 12.10
N VAL A 184 -8.35 -26.06 12.13
CA VAL A 184 -7.90 -26.81 10.93
C VAL A 184 -9.03 -27.00 9.92
N ASP A 185 -10.25 -27.28 10.38
CA ASP A 185 -11.41 -27.41 9.50
C ASP A 185 -11.77 -26.09 8.82
N GLN A 186 -11.64 -24.97 9.56
CA GLN A 186 -11.86 -23.64 9.01
C GLN A 186 -10.81 -23.31 7.94
N LEU A 187 -9.52 -23.60 8.21
CA LEU A 187 -8.45 -23.43 7.22
C LEU A 187 -8.74 -24.24 5.96
N THR A 188 -9.10 -25.52 6.12
CA THR A 188 -9.40 -26.43 5.01
C THR A 188 -10.55 -25.90 4.18
N LYS A 189 -11.67 -25.53 4.80
CA LYS A 189 -12.85 -24.97 4.13
C LYS A 189 -12.53 -23.69 3.36
N ARG A 190 -11.75 -22.78 3.96
CA ARG A 190 -11.35 -21.51 3.33
C ARG A 190 -10.36 -21.69 2.18
N SER A 191 -9.61 -22.79 2.19
CA SER A 191 -8.68 -23.14 1.11
C SER A 191 -9.29 -23.91 -0.06
N ALA A 192 -10.45 -24.53 0.15
CA ALA A 192 -11.16 -25.33 -0.85
C ALA A 192 -12.09 -24.50 -1.76
N GLN A 193 -12.00 -23.16 -1.75
CA GLN A 193 -12.85 -22.31 -2.58
C GLN A 193 -12.38 -22.29 -4.05
N ASP A 194 -13.31 -22.49 -4.98
CA ASP A 194 -13.04 -22.48 -6.43
C ASP A 194 -12.77 -21.07 -6.98
N VAL A 195 -13.29 -20.05 -6.28
CA VAL A 195 -13.16 -18.64 -6.63
C VAL A 195 -12.52 -17.88 -5.47
N LEU A 196 -11.64 -16.93 -5.77
CA LEU A 196 -11.08 -16.04 -4.77
C LEU A 196 -12.13 -15.04 -4.26
N VAL A 197 -12.80 -15.37 -3.16
CA VAL A 197 -13.83 -14.53 -2.52
C VAL A 197 -13.41 -14.09 -1.12
N ASN A 198 -14.29 -13.37 -0.41
CA ASN A 198 -13.99 -12.93 0.94
C ASN A 198 -13.66 -14.12 1.88
N SER A 199 -12.66 -13.92 2.75
CA SER A 199 -12.11 -14.94 3.65
C SER A 199 -11.45 -16.13 2.94
N GLY A 200 -11.18 -16.07 1.63
CA GLY A 200 -10.42 -17.11 0.93
C GLY A 200 -8.97 -17.22 1.41
N ILE A 201 -8.43 -18.44 1.42
CA ILE A 201 -7.01 -18.70 1.73
C ILE A 201 -6.41 -19.57 0.63
N ASN A 202 -5.54 -19.03 -0.22
CA ASN A 202 -4.75 -19.86 -1.13
C ASN A 202 -3.52 -20.38 -0.40
N ILE A 203 -3.27 -21.69 -0.49
CA ILE A 203 -2.07 -22.33 0.07
C ILE A 203 -1.32 -22.99 -1.07
N ASN A 204 -0.03 -22.72 -1.16
CA ASN A 204 0.85 -23.38 -2.12
C ASN A 204 2.13 -23.84 -1.43
N GLN A 205 2.66 -24.98 -1.87
CA GLN A 205 3.87 -25.56 -1.31
C GLN A 205 4.87 -25.79 -2.43
N ILE A 206 6.06 -25.22 -2.27
CA ILE A 206 7.17 -25.36 -3.21
C ILE A 206 8.37 -25.94 -2.45
N THR A 207 8.98 -26.97 -3.01
CA THR A 207 10.28 -27.47 -2.54
C THR A 207 11.35 -26.91 -3.47
N ASP A 208 12.36 -26.24 -2.92
CA ASP A 208 13.49 -25.75 -3.73
C ASP A 208 14.48 -26.87 -4.08
N GLU A 209 15.47 -26.55 -4.92
CA GLU A 209 16.51 -27.48 -5.37
C GLU A 209 17.33 -28.09 -4.22
N ASN A 210 17.37 -27.43 -3.06
CA ASN A 210 18.06 -27.90 -1.86
C ASN A 210 17.14 -28.75 -0.95
N ASN A 211 15.99 -29.19 -1.48
CA ASN A 211 14.95 -29.92 -0.77
C ASN A 211 14.38 -29.15 0.44
N GLN A 212 14.46 -27.81 0.44
CA GLN A 212 13.84 -26.99 1.47
C GLN A 212 12.40 -26.69 1.09
N ARG A 213 11.48 -27.12 1.95
CA ARG A 213 10.06 -26.84 1.81
C ARG A 213 9.76 -25.39 2.18
N ARG A 214 9.04 -24.69 1.31
CA ARG A 214 8.44 -23.38 1.55
C ARG A 214 6.93 -23.50 1.38
N VAL A 215 6.18 -22.84 2.25
CA VAL A 215 4.71 -22.84 2.21
C VAL A 215 4.23 -21.41 2.19
N THR A 216 3.43 -21.09 1.18
CA THR A 216 2.79 -19.80 1.02
C THR A 216 1.36 -19.88 1.53
N LEU A 217 0.93 -18.88 2.30
CA LEU A 217 -0.47 -18.62 2.61
C LEU A 217 -0.83 -17.23 2.12
N ALA A 218 -1.79 -17.13 1.19
CA ALA A 218 -2.36 -15.86 0.75
C ALA A 218 -3.79 -15.73 1.30
N LEU A 219 -3.97 -14.86 2.29
CA LEU A 219 -5.26 -14.59 2.92
C LEU A 219 -5.91 -13.39 2.24
N THR A 220 -7.19 -13.51 1.89
CA THR A 220 -7.89 -12.49 1.09
C THR A 220 -9.19 -12.05 1.76
N TYR A 221 -9.39 -10.74 1.85
CA TYR A 221 -10.62 -10.12 2.36
C TYR A 221 -11.20 -9.23 1.29
N LYS A 222 -12.49 -9.37 1.02
CA LYS A 222 -13.18 -8.68 -0.07
C LYS A 222 -14.56 -8.23 0.37
N VAL A 223 -15.04 -7.17 -0.24
CA VAL A 223 -16.41 -6.69 -0.11
C VAL A 223 -16.84 -6.09 -1.44
N ALA A 224 -18.07 -6.37 -1.83
CA ALA A 224 -18.72 -5.74 -2.97
C ALA A 224 -20.12 -5.29 -2.56
N ALA A 225 -20.43 -4.02 -2.80
CA ALA A 225 -21.70 -3.40 -2.51
C ALA A 225 -22.01 -2.35 -3.58
N GLU A 226 -23.12 -2.54 -4.31
CA GLU A 226 -23.56 -1.59 -5.34
C GLU A 226 -23.89 -0.20 -4.77
N VAL A 227 -24.31 -0.15 -3.50
CA VAL A 227 -24.64 1.07 -2.77
C VAL A 227 -23.98 1.04 -1.40
N GLY A 228 -23.21 2.07 -1.08
CA GLY A 228 -22.51 2.21 0.20
C GLY A 228 -22.15 3.66 0.50
N ARG A 229 -21.58 3.89 1.70
CA ARG A 229 -21.01 5.18 2.10
C ARG A 229 -19.50 5.10 2.09
N LEU A 230 -18.86 6.24 1.89
CA LEU A 230 -17.39 6.36 1.96
C LEU A 230 -16.87 5.76 3.28
N GLY A 231 -15.94 4.81 3.16
CA GLY A 231 -15.31 4.12 4.29
C GLY A 231 -16.06 2.87 4.80
N ASP A 232 -17.24 2.54 4.25
CA ASP A 232 -17.96 1.31 4.64
C ASP A 232 -17.17 0.06 4.24
N ASN A 233 -16.56 0.06 3.04
CA ASN A 233 -15.78 -1.05 2.54
C ASN A 233 -14.56 -1.33 3.43
N ILE A 234 -13.80 -0.29 3.77
CA ILE A 234 -12.62 -0.43 4.64
C ILE A 234 -13.00 -0.77 6.08
N ARG A 235 -14.11 -0.23 6.59
CA ARG A 235 -14.65 -0.64 7.91
C ARG A 235 -15.00 -2.13 7.93
N PHE A 236 -15.61 -2.64 6.86
CA PHE A 236 -15.90 -4.07 6.73
C PHE A 236 -14.61 -4.91 6.74
N ILE A 237 -13.63 -4.56 5.89
CA ILE A 237 -12.35 -5.28 5.80
C ILE A 237 -11.60 -5.26 7.13
N ARG A 238 -11.54 -4.11 7.81
CA ARG A 238 -10.95 -3.97 9.16
C ARG A 238 -11.61 -4.94 10.16
N LYS A 239 -12.93 -5.07 10.11
CA LYS A 239 -13.68 -6.00 10.97
C LYS A 239 -13.37 -7.46 10.64
N GLN A 240 -13.22 -7.81 9.35
CA GLN A 240 -12.82 -9.17 8.95
C GLN A 240 -11.42 -9.51 9.48
N ILE A 241 -10.43 -8.63 9.26
CA ILE A 241 -9.05 -8.80 9.73
C ILE A 241 -8.99 -8.95 11.26
N LYS A 242 -9.72 -8.11 12.00
CA LYS A 242 -9.77 -8.17 13.47
C LYS A 242 -10.26 -9.53 13.98
N ASN A 243 -11.27 -10.08 13.31
CA ASN A 243 -11.98 -11.29 13.78
C ASN A 243 -11.44 -12.59 13.15
N ASP A 244 -10.38 -12.52 12.34
CA ASP A 244 -9.81 -13.71 11.70
C ASP A 244 -8.73 -14.35 12.57
N GLU A 245 -9.12 -15.32 13.39
CA GLU A 245 -8.21 -16.04 14.30
C GLU A 245 -7.04 -16.72 13.59
N ILE A 246 -7.22 -17.17 12.34
CA ILE A 246 -6.15 -17.78 11.55
C ILE A 246 -5.08 -16.74 11.22
N LEU A 247 -5.48 -15.54 10.75
CA LEU A 247 -4.55 -14.44 10.52
C LEU A 247 -3.87 -14.01 11.81
N GLN A 248 -4.66 -13.78 12.87
CA GLN A 248 -4.17 -13.35 14.17
C GLN A 248 -3.13 -14.33 14.73
N ARG A 249 -3.29 -15.63 14.44
CA ARG A 249 -2.30 -16.64 14.81
C ARG A 249 -1.10 -16.67 13.87
N LEU A 250 -1.31 -16.56 12.56
CA LEU A 250 -0.26 -16.65 11.53
C LEU A 250 0.83 -15.58 11.70
N VAL A 251 0.45 -14.35 12.01
CA VAL A 251 1.38 -13.22 12.17
C VAL A 251 2.38 -13.39 13.32
N SER A 252 2.11 -14.30 14.26
CA SER A 252 3.02 -14.64 15.36
C SER A 252 4.12 -15.63 14.96
N PHE A 253 4.08 -16.19 13.75
CA PHE A 253 5.09 -17.11 13.24
C PHE A 253 6.11 -16.40 12.36
N SER A 254 7.33 -16.96 12.29
CA SER A 254 8.37 -16.38 11.45
C SER A 254 8.02 -16.61 9.99
N HIS A 255 8.09 -15.53 9.20
CA HIS A 255 7.91 -15.56 7.75
C HIS A 255 9.19 -15.03 7.09
N LYS A 256 9.52 -15.59 5.92
CA LYS A 256 10.64 -15.13 5.10
C LYS A 256 10.27 -13.88 4.32
N HIS A 257 9.03 -13.82 3.84
CA HIS A 257 8.51 -12.72 3.04
C HIS A 257 7.05 -12.43 3.40
N PHE A 258 6.70 -11.16 3.28
CA PHE A 258 5.34 -10.67 3.48
C PHE A 258 5.06 -9.55 2.47
N THR A 259 4.02 -9.72 1.67
CA THR A 259 3.56 -8.70 0.70
C THR A 259 2.06 -8.49 0.84
N ILE A 260 1.63 -7.27 0.58
CA ILE A 260 0.21 -6.90 0.57
C ILE A 260 -0.10 -6.30 -0.79
N SER A 261 -1.17 -6.78 -1.43
CA SER A 261 -1.74 -6.16 -2.62
C SER A 261 -3.21 -5.89 -2.37
N ALA A 262 -3.66 -4.68 -2.70
CA ALA A 262 -5.01 -4.25 -2.39
C ALA A 262 -5.53 -3.30 -3.46
N HIS A 263 -6.86 -3.18 -3.54
CA HIS A 263 -7.51 -2.42 -4.59
C HIS A 263 -8.91 -1.98 -4.15
N THR A 264 -9.35 -0.85 -4.70
CA THR A 264 -10.74 -0.44 -4.67
C THR A 264 -11.23 -0.24 -6.10
N ARG A 265 -12.33 -0.90 -6.44
CA ARG A 265 -12.79 -1.06 -7.82
C ARG A 265 -14.01 -0.18 -8.11
N TRP A 266 -14.03 0.27 -9.34
CA TRP A 266 -15.19 0.82 -10.01
C TRP A 266 -15.39 0.00 -11.27
N ALA A 267 -16.47 -0.77 -11.32
CA ALA A 267 -16.71 -1.76 -12.34
C ALA A 267 -16.96 -1.10 -13.71
N SER A 268 -16.00 -1.23 -14.62
CA SER A 268 -16.14 -0.97 -16.06
C SER A 268 -16.55 -2.24 -16.80
N VAL A 269 -15.88 -3.36 -16.50
CA VAL A 269 -16.11 -4.68 -17.10
C VAL A 269 -16.41 -5.71 -16.01
N GLY A 270 -17.57 -6.37 -16.12
CA GLY A 270 -18.01 -7.42 -15.20
C GLY A 270 -18.84 -6.91 -14.02
N ALA A 271 -19.66 -7.80 -13.45
CA ALA A 271 -20.61 -7.47 -12.40
C ALA A 271 -19.94 -6.92 -11.13
N ILE A 272 -20.72 -6.17 -10.34
CA ILE A 272 -20.34 -5.78 -8.97
C ILE A 272 -20.58 -7.00 -8.08
N SER A 273 -19.54 -7.79 -7.82
CA SER A 273 -19.62 -8.96 -6.94
C SER A 273 -18.24 -9.35 -6.39
N GLU A 274 -18.19 -10.10 -5.27
CA GLU A 274 -16.93 -10.53 -4.65
C GLU A 274 -15.99 -11.29 -5.60
N PRO A 275 -16.47 -12.20 -6.48
CA PRO A 275 -15.64 -12.84 -7.51
C PRO A 275 -14.92 -11.87 -8.46
N ASN A 276 -15.51 -10.70 -8.73
CA ASN A 276 -14.98 -9.69 -9.64
C ASN A 276 -14.19 -8.59 -8.91
N CYS A 277 -14.26 -8.55 -7.58
CA CYS A 277 -13.48 -7.64 -6.76
C CYS A 277 -12.00 -8.04 -6.81
N HIS A 278 -11.11 -7.05 -7.00
CA HIS A 278 -9.66 -7.27 -7.04
C HIS A 278 -9.09 -7.39 -5.62
N PRO A 279 -8.00 -8.15 -5.41
CA PRO A 279 -7.25 -8.90 -6.41
C PRO A 279 -7.97 -10.15 -6.94
N VAL A 280 -7.70 -10.57 -8.17
CA VAL A 280 -8.15 -11.88 -8.73
C VAL A 280 -6.97 -12.84 -8.86
N ASP A 281 -7.22 -14.15 -8.83
CA ASP A 281 -6.17 -15.19 -8.87
C ASP A 281 -6.01 -15.89 -10.25
N ASN A 282 -5.05 -16.81 -10.35
CA ASN A 282 -4.82 -17.67 -11.53
C ASN A 282 -5.71 -18.93 -11.59
N LYS A 283 -6.74 -19.07 -10.74
CA LYS A 283 -7.59 -20.27 -10.73
C LYS A 283 -8.46 -20.42 -11.99
N LEU A 284 -8.50 -21.62 -12.55
CA LEU A 284 -9.44 -22.05 -13.59
C LEU A 284 -10.42 -23.09 -13.01
N SER A 285 -11.57 -23.27 -13.65
CA SER A 285 -12.63 -24.22 -13.22
C SER A 285 -12.33 -25.69 -13.50
N VAL A 286 -11.11 -26.02 -13.92
CA VAL A 286 -10.75 -27.38 -14.34
C VAL A 286 -9.59 -27.89 -13.48
N ASP A 287 -9.85 -28.95 -12.72
CA ASP A 287 -8.91 -29.53 -11.75
C ASP A 287 -7.68 -30.20 -12.39
N SER A 288 -7.72 -30.49 -13.69
CA SER A 288 -6.66 -31.23 -14.39
C SER A 288 -5.43 -30.38 -14.74
N ILE A 289 -5.51 -29.05 -14.59
CA ILE A 289 -4.39 -28.14 -14.87
C ILE A 289 -3.69 -27.82 -13.56
N GLN A 290 -2.50 -28.36 -13.39
CA GLN A 290 -1.64 -27.98 -12.27
C GLN A 290 -1.26 -26.49 -12.39
N GLN A 291 -1.81 -25.67 -11.52
CA GLN A 291 -1.47 -24.26 -11.46
C GLN A 291 -0.08 -24.09 -10.86
N SER A 292 0.73 -23.28 -11.53
CA SER A 292 2.06 -22.93 -11.05
C SER A 292 1.92 -21.73 -10.11
N GLY A 293 2.09 -21.95 -8.81
CA GLY A 293 2.11 -20.89 -7.81
C GLY A 293 0.78 -20.18 -7.57
N ILE A 294 0.82 -19.24 -6.62
CA ILE A 294 -0.24 -18.27 -6.34
C ILE A 294 0.10 -16.98 -7.07
N ILE A 295 -0.80 -16.51 -7.94
CA ILE A 295 -0.65 -15.24 -8.65
C ILE A 295 -1.89 -14.41 -8.38
N HIS A 296 -1.77 -13.30 -7.64
CA HIS A 296 -2.87 -12.38 -7.39
C HIS A 296 -2.60 -11.04 -8.08
N VAL A 297 -3.61 -10.53 -8.79
CA VAL A 297 -3.50 -9.35 -9.65
C VAL A 297 -4.59 -8.33 -9.36
N CYS A 298 -4.20 -7.06 -9.36
CA CYS A 298 -5.08 -5.90 -9.42
C CYS A 298 -4.88 -5.16 -10.74
N LEU A 299 -5.96 -4.60 -11.29
CA LEU A 299 -5.95 -3.77 -12.49
C LEU A 299 -6.65 -2.44 -12.23
N ASN A 300 -6.03 -1.36 -12.68
CA ASN A 300 -6.67 -0.10 -13.03
C ASN A 300 -6.65 0.04 -14.55
N GLY A 301 -7.77 0.43 -15.16
CA GLY A 301 -7.97 0.41 -16.61
C GLY A 301 -8.65 -0.87 -17.07
N ASP A 302 -8.60 -1.12 -18.37
CA ASP A 302 -9.29 -2.23 -19.03
C ASP A 302 -8.30 -2.99 -19.94
N ILE A 303 -8.52 -4.31 -20.09
CA ILE A 303 -7.86 -5.15 -21.10
C ILE A 303 -8.81 -5.32 -22.29
N ASP A 304 -8.63 -4.53 -23.34
CA ASP A 304 -9.63 -4.40 -24.42
C ASP A 304 -9.88 -5.72 -25.18
N ASN A 305 -8.85 -6.55 -25.30
CA ASN A 305 -8.88 -7.82 -26.04
C ASN A 305 -9.10 -9.05 -25.13
N TYR A 306 -9.64 -8.87 -23.91
CA TYR A 306 -9.83 -9.97 -22.96
C TYR A 306 -10.78 -11.06 -23.47
N ILE A 307 -11.75 -10.72 -24.32
CA ILE A 307 -12.73 -11.68 -24.87
C ILE A 307 -12.04 -12.63 -25.84
N GLU A 308 -11.17 -12.12 -26.71
CA GLU A 308 -10.38 -12.89 -27.67
C GLU A 308 -9.46 -13.86 -26.93
N LEU A 309 -8.73 -13.35 -25.94
CA LEU A 309 -7.85 -14.15 -25.09
C LEU A 309 -8.65 -15.22 -24.33
N LYS A 310 -9.77 -14.87 -23.70
CA LYS A 310 -10.65 -15.82 -23.00
C LYS A 310 -11.12 -16.95 -23.93
N LYS A 311 -11.55 -16.62 -25.16
CA LYS A 311 -11.97 -17.62 -26.15
C LYS A 311 -10.83 -18.57 -26.54
N GLU A 312 -9.58 -18.12 -26.58
CA GLU A 312 -8.42 -18.98 -26.81
C GLU A 312 -8.28 -20.06 -25.73
N TYR A 313 -8.44 -19.67 -24.45
CA TYR A 313 -8.40 -20.62 -23.33
C TYR A 313 -9.56 -21.61 -23.35
N GLU A 314 -10.78 -21.13 -23.57
CA GLU A 314 -11.97 -21.97 -23.60
C GLU A 314 -11.90 -23.03 -24.72
N ARG A 315 -11.31 -22.69 -25.88
CA ARG A 315 -11.06 -23.66 -26.96
C ARG A 315 -10.09 -24.77 -26.57
N ASN A 316 -9.16 -24.49 -25.65
CA ASN A 316 -8.21 -25.46 -25.12
C ASN A 316 -8.74 -26.21 -23.89
N GLY A 317 -10.04 -26.06 -23.56
CA GLY A 317 -10.66 -26.70 -22.41
C GLY A 317 -10.35 -26.02 -21.07
N CYS A 318 -9.75 -24.84 -21.08
CA CYS A 318 -9.43 -24.04 -19.90
C CYS A 318 -10.54 -23.02 -19.65
N PHE A 319 -11.41 -23.25 -18.66
CA PHE A 319 -12.57 -22.39 -18.40
C PHE A 319 -12.37 -21.48 -17.18
N ILE A 320 -12.78 -20.22 -17.32
CA ILE A 320 -12.91 -19.28 -16.21
C ILE A 320 -14.27 -19.52 -15.54
N HIS A 321 -14.31 -19.50 -14.21
CA HIS A 321 -15.56 -19.67 -13.45
C HIS A 321 -16.59 -18.63 -13.86
N GLN A 322 -17.84 -19.06 -14.07
CA GLN A 322 -18.91 -18.24 -14.64
C GLN A 322 -19.22 -16.96 -13.83
N ASP A 323 -19.01 -16.99 -12.51
CA ASP A 323 -19.22 -15.82 -11.64
C ASP A 323 -18.15 -14.72 -11.84
N ILE A 324 -17.03 -15.06 -12.49
CA ILE A 324 -15.95 -14.13 -12.81
C ILE A 324 -16.14 -13.62 -14.24
N THR A 325 -16.52 -12.35 -14.34
CA THR A 325 -16.87 -11.63 -15.56
C THR A 325 -15.96 -10.44 -15.84
N THR A 326 -15.08 -10.07 -14.91
CA THR A 326 -14.04 -9.05 -15.09
C THR A 326 -12.95 -9.52 -16.05
N ASP A 327 -12.52 -8.61 -16.91
CA ASP A 327 -11.36 -8.68 -17.78
C ASP A 327 -10.06 -8.97 -17.02
N THR A 328 -9.88 -8.40 -15.82
CA THR A 328 -8.68 -8.58 -14.97
C THR A 328 -8.28 -10.03 -14.79
N LYS A 329 -9.24 -10.97 -14.79
CA LYS A 329 -8.99 -12.40 -14.62
C LYS A 329 -8.09 -12.99 -15.70
N ILE A 330 -8.06 -12.39 -16.90
CA ILE A 330 -7.18 -12.86 -17.98
C ILE A 330 -5.70 -12.67 -17.65
N ILE A 331 -5.35 -11.66 -16.84
CA ILE A 331 -3.96 -11.31 -16.55
C ILE A 331 -3.22 -12.45 -15.85
N PRO A 332 -3.63 -12.93 -14.65
CA PRO A 332 -2.92 -14.00 -13.98
C PRO A 332 -2.96 -15.33 -14.76
N ILE A 333 -3.96 -15.54 -15.61
CA ILE A 333 -4.05 -16.71 -16.50
C ILE A 333 -2.98 -16.62 -17.60
N GLN A 334 -2.83 -15.46 -18.24
CA GLN A 334 -1.81 -15.24 -19.27
C GLN A 334 -0.38 -15.37 -18.72
N VAL A 335 -0.14 -14.83 -17.52
CA VAL A 335 1.13 -15.06 -16.81
C VAL A 335 1.34 -16.56 -16.57
N GLY A 336 0.33 -17.26 -16.05
CA GLY A 336 0.37 -18.71 -15.84
C GLY A 336 0.68 -19.52 -17.11
N LYS A 337 0.13 -19.11 -18.27
CA LYS A 337 0.41 -19.73 -19.58
C LYS A 337 1.90 -19.68 -19.92
N TYR A 338 2.56 -18.54 -19.78
CA TYR A 338 3.99 -18.43 -20.08
C TYR A 338 4.87 -19.19 -19.08
N ILE A 339 4.46 -19.26 -17.82
CA ILE A 339 5.16 -20.09 -16.82
C ILE A 339 5.08 -21.57 -17.20
N GLN A 340 3.91 -22.04 -17.65
CA GLN A 340 3.74 -23.41 -18.16
C GLN A 340 4.56 -23.69 -19.43
N GLN A 341 4.90 -22.66 -20.20
CA GLN A 341 5.81 -22.76 -21.35
C GLN A 341 7.29 -22.77 -20.96
N GLY A 342 7.61 -22.70 -19.66
CA GLY A 342 8.97 -22.78 -19.14
C GLY A 342 9.69 -21.44 -18.98
N PHE A 343 8.99 -20.31 -19.13
CA PHE A 343 9.55 -19.00 -18.82
C PHE A 343 9.59 -18.77 -17.31
N ASP A 344 10.62 -18.08 -16.82
CA ASP A 344 10.61 -17.57 -15.46
C ASP A 344 9.49 -16.54 -15.26
N VAL A 345 9.16 -16.24 -14.00
CA VAL A 345 8.02 -15.38 -13.68
C VAL A 345 8.18 -13.93 -14.16
N GLU A 346 9.40 -13.41 -14.23
CA GLU A 346 9.63 -12.03 -14.70
C GLU A 346 9.37 -11.95 -16.21
N GLU A 347 9.89 -12.92 -16.96
CA GLU A 347 9.66 -13.02 -18.39
C GLU A 347 8.22 -13.38 -18.72
N ALA A 348 7.59 -14.26 -17.95
CA ALA A 348 6.19 -14.62 -18.12
C ALA A 348 5.28 -13.41 -17.89
N PHE A 349 5.57 -12.59 -16.89
CA PHE A 349 4.87 -11.33 -16.67
C PHE A 349 5.06 -10.37 -17.86
N ARG A 350 6.31 -10.21 -18.33
CA ARG A 350 6.61 -9.36 -19.49
C ARG A 350 5.88 -9.81 -20.76
N LEU A 351 5.89 -11.10 -21.05
CA LEU A 351 5.20 -11.65 -22.22
C LEU A 351 3.68 -11.46 -22.10
N ALA A 352 3.11 -11.74 -20.93
CA ALA A 352 1.68 -11.53 -20.69
C ALA A 352 1.25 -10.09 -20.92
N VAL A 353 1.99 -9.10 -20.42
CA VAL A 353 1.61 -7.69 -20.63
C VAL A 353 1.75 -7.21 -22.09
N ASN A 354 2.54 -7.90 -22.91
CA ASN A 354 2.62 -7.64 -24.35
C ASN A 354 1.38 -8.12 -25.11
N ASP A 355 0.64 -9.10 -24.57
CA ASP A 355 -0.58 -9.61 -25.18
C ASP A 355 -1.79 -8.69 -24.97
N PHE A 356 -1.69 -7.71 -24.07
CA PHE A 356 -2.81 -6.87 -23.68
C PHE A 356 -2.93 -5.60 -24.51
N ASP A 357 -4.13 -5.42 -25.07
CA ASP A 357 -4.58 -4.18 -25.69
C ASP A 357 -5.26 -3.26 -24.66
N GLY A 358 -5.26 -1.96 -24.95
CA GLY A 358 -5.82 -0.93 -24.08
C GLY A 358 -4.82 -0.24 -23.15
N SER A 359 -5.37 0.57 -22.25
CA SER A 359 -4.61 1.32 -21.24
C SER A 359 -4.80 0.65 -19.87
N HIS A 360 -3.69 0.25 -19.26
CA HIS A 360 -3.71 -0.50 -18.01
C HIS A 360 -2.58 -0.10 -17.06
N ALA A 361 -2.86 -0.22 -15.77
CA ALA A 361 -1.92 -0.20 -14.66
C ALA A 361 -2.17 -1.47 -13.82
N ILE A 362 -1.19 -2.38 -13.83
CA ILE A 362 -1.28 -3.72 -13.25
C ILE A 362 -0.36 -3.80 -12.04
N SER A 363 -0.86 -4.38 -10.96
CA SER A 363 -0.05 -4.81 -9.80
C SER A 363 -0.23 -6.31 -9.59
N MET A 364 0.88 -7.04 -9.48
CA MET A 364 0.90 -8.48 -9.28
C MET A 364 1.88 -8.85 -8.18
N HIS A 365 1.42 -9.65 -7.21
CA HIS A 365 2.30 -10.36 -6.27
C HIS A 365 2.10 -11.87 -6.38
N THR A 366 3.19 -12.61 -6.21
CA THR A 366 3.23 -14.05 -6.42
C THR A 366 4.31 -14.72 -5.59
N ASP A 367 4.08 -15.98 -5.20
CA ASP A 367 5.06 -16.76 -4.46
C ASP A 367 6.12 -17.44 -5.34
N LEU A 368 6.01 -17.29 -6.66
CA LEU A 368 7.03 -17.73 -7.62
C LEU A 368 8.25 -16.79 -7.63
N ALA A 369 8.08 -15.55 -7.18
CA ALA A 369 9.14 -14.59 -6.91
C ALA A 369 8.98 -13.98 -5.51
N PRO A 370 9.30 -14.73 -4.45
CA PRO A 370 9.12 -14.30 -3.06
C PRO A 370 9.77 -12.96 -2.75
N GLY A 371 8.99 -12.04 -2.17
CA GLY A 371 9.46 -10.70 -1.80
C GLY A 371 9.50 -9.70 -2.96
N LYS A 372 9.05 -10.08 -4.17
CA LYS A 372 8.93 -9.17 -5.31
C LYS A 372 7.49 -8.74 -5.55
N LEU A 373 7.33 -7.49 -5.97
CA LEU A 373 6.07 -6.92 -6.45
C LEU A 373 6.25 -6.45 -7.90
N PHE A 374 5.38 -6.90 -8.78
CA PHE A 374 5.45 -6.62 -10.22
C PHE A 374 4.43 -5.56 -10.59
N LEU A 375 4.89 -4.53 -11.29
CA LEU A 375 4.08 -3.41 -11.74
C LEU A 375 4.22 -3.29 -13.25
N ALA A 376 3.13 -3.05 -13.96
CA ALA A 376 3.16 -2.71 -15.37
C ALA A 376 2.22 -1.55 -15.68
N GLN A 377 2.63 -0.62 -16.53
CA GLN A 377 1.79 0.48 -16.99
C GLN A 377 1.97 0.70 -18.49
N LYS A 378 0.86 0.78 -19.22
CA LYS A 378 0.81 1.13 -20.65
C LYS A 378 -0.37 2.07 -20.90
N GLY A 379 -0.12 3.11 -21.69
CA GLY A 379 -1.11 4.17 -21.96
C GLY A 379 -1.19 5.24 -20.88
N SER A 380 -2.12 6.17 -21.08
CA SER A 380 -2.23 7.45 -20.37
C SER A 380 -3.35 7.51 -19.33
N GLY A 381 -4.32 6.59 -19.44
CA GLY A 381 -5.55 6.66 -18.65
C GLY A 381 -5.36 6.28 -17.19
N GLN A 382 -4.24 5.64 -16.85
CA GLN A 382 -3.95 5.08 -15.54
C GLN A 382 -2.51 5.43 -15.14
N ALA A 383 -2.25 5.50 -13.84
CA ALA A 383 -0.95 5.85 -13.30
C ALA A 383 -0.52 4.88 -12.21
N ILE A 384 0.79 4.71 -12.07
CA ILE A 384 1.44 4.08 -10.93
C ILE A 384 2.54 5.01 -10.42
N PHE A 385 2.48 5.30 -9.13
CA PHE A 385 3.49 6.02 -8.37
C PHE A 385 4.09 5.05 -7.35
N ILE A 386 5.42 4.91 -7.34
CA ILE A 386 6.14 4.08 -6.39
C ILE A 386 6.65 4.98 -5.27
N GLY A 387 5.98 4.94 -4.12
CA GLY A 387 6.46 5.59 -2.90
C GLY A 387 7.73 4.91 -2.41
N ILE A 388 8.77 5.70 -2.13
CA ILE A 388 10.05 5.24 -1.60
C ILE A 388 10.15 5.65 -0.14
N SER A 389 10.06 4.66 0.74
CA SER A 389 10.39 4.78 2.16
C SER A 389 11.76 4.12 2.42
N GLU A 390 12.31 4.35 3.60
CA GLU A 390 13.62 3.79 3.97
C GLU A 390 13.59 2.27 4.18
N ASP A 391 12.45 1.72 4.61
CA ASP A 391 12.30 0.30 4.96
C ASP A 391 11.29 -0.46 4.07
N HIS A 392 10.62 0.20 3.12
CA HIS A 392 9.63 -0.41 2.24
C HIS A 392 9.29 0.45 1.01
N TYR A 393 8.61 -0.15 0.03
CA TYR A 393 7.97 0.56 -1.08
C TYR A 393 6.45 0.60 -0.90
N VAL A 394 5.82 1.66 -1.40
CA VAL A 394 4.34 1.81 -1.43
C VAL A 394 3.90 2.23 -2.82
N PRO A 395 3.70 1.28 -3.76
CA PRO A 395 3.10 1.60 -5.03
C PRO A 395 1.60 1.89 -4.89
N SER A 396 1.16 2.96 -5.53
CA SER A 396 -0.23 3.42 -5.52
C SER A 396 -0.58 4.05 -6.87
N SER A 397 -1.87 4.07 -7.22
CA SER A 397 -2.33 4.73 -8.45
C SER A 397 -2.34 6.25 -8.36
N GLU A 398 -2.24 6.81 -7.16
CA GLU A 398 -2.20 8.23 -6.89
C GLU A 398 -1.25 8.53 -5.72
N VAL A 399 -0.66 9.72 -5.70
CA VAL A 399 0.21 10.15 -4.59
C VAL A 399 -0.53 10.15 -3.23
N TYR A 400 -1.85 10.28 -3.24
CA TYR A 400 -2.68 10.23 -2.03
C TYR A 400 -2.56 8.91 -1.25
N GLY A 401 -2.27 7.80 -1.94
CA GLY A 401 -2.10 6.50 -1.29
C GLY A 401 -0.74 6.31 -0.62
N LEU A 402 0.27 7.14 -0.92
CA LEU A 402 1.63 7.01 -0.38
C LEU A 402 2.04 8.12 0.61
N VAL A 403 1.35 9.27 0.61
CA VAL A 403 1.78 10.49 1.35
C VAL A 403 1.83 10.35 2.87
N GLU A 404 1.09 9.39 3.45
CA GLU A 404 1.22 9.08 4.88
C GLU A 404 2.54 8.38 5.20
N GLU A 405 3.08 7.56 4.28
CA GLU A 405 4.32 6.83 4.51
C GLU A 405 5.55 7.63 4.05
N THR A 406 5.46 8.25 2.87
CA THR A 406 6.57 9.01 2.29
C THR A 406 6.10 10.11 1.33
N PRO A 407 6.77 11.27 1.28
CA PRO A 407 6.54 12.28 0.26
C PRO A 407 7.38 12.04 -1.01
N PHE A 408 8.25 11.00 -1.02
CA PHE A 408 9.16 10.72 -2.13
C PHE A 408 8.63 9.59 -2.99
N PHE A 409 8.62 9.79 -4.30
CA PHE A 409 8.08 8.79 -5.22
C PHE A 409 8.73 8.83 -6.60
N ILE A 410 8.63 7.71 -7.32
CA ILE A 410 8.91 7.63 -8.77
C ILE A 410 7.59 7.43 -9.50
N LYS A 411 7.40 8.11 -10.63
CA LYS A 411 6.20 7.96 -11.47
C LYS A 411 6.54 7.11 -12.69
N MET A 412 5.78 6.05 -12.94
CA MET A 412 5.86 5.29 -14.20
C MET A 412 5.28 6.10 -15.37
N ASP A 413 5.85 5.89 -16.55
CA ASP A 413 5.45 6.55 -17.79
C ASP A 413 5.04 5.50 -18.83
N GLY A 414 3.74 5.17 -18.81
CA GLY A 414 3.16 4.20 -19.74
C GLY A 414 2.94 4.74 -21.16
N GLU A 415 3.09 6.04 -21.39
CA GLU A 415 2.87 6.68 -22.70
C GLU A 415 4.16 6.86 -23.49
N LYS A 416 5.27 7.12 -22.79
CA LYS A 416 6.55 7.43 -23.42
C LYS A 416 7.00 6.31 -24.34
N GLU A 417 7.06 6.65 -25.62
CA GLU A 417 7.63 5.82 -26.65
C GLU A 417 9.15 6.05 -26.74
N VAL A 418 9.90 4.98 -26.88
CA VAL A 418 11.36 5.02 -27.06
C VAL A 418 11.80 4.08 -28.18
N GLN A 419 12.99 4.33 -28.72
CA GLN A 419 13.66 3.37 -29.58
C GLN A 419 14.13 2.18 -28.73
N GLY A 420 13.46 1.04 -28.90
CA GLY A 420 13.77 -0.23 -28.26
C GLY A 420 14.62 -1.15 -29.13
N LYS A 421 14.71 -2.42 -28.72
CA LYS A 421 15.57 -3.43 -29.38
C LYS A 421 15.06 -3.82 -30.76
N ASP A 422 13.74 -3.97 -30.89
CA ASP A 422 13.08 -4.47 -32.09
C ASP A 422 12.24 -3.40 -32.82
N GLY A 423 12.42 -2.13 -32.46
CA GLY A 423 11.65 -1.00 -32.99
C GLY A 423 11.21 -0.04 -31.90
N LEU A 424 10.17 0.75 -32.18
CA LEU A 424 9.56 1.62 -31.18
C LEU A 424 8.82 0.77 -30.14
N THR A 425 9.00 1.10 -28.87
CA THR A 425 8.40 0.40 -27.74
C THR A 425 7.79 1.39 -26.75
N ARG A 426 6.73 0.95 -26.06
CA ARG A 426 6.02 1.71 -25.03
C ARG A 426 5.52 0.78 -23.93
N GLY A 427 5.15 1.37 -22.80
CA GLY A 427 4.76 0.63 -21.61
C GLY A 427 5.98 0.20 -20.79
N GLN A 428 5.86 0.30 -19.47
CA GLN A 428 6.95 0.07 -18.51
C GLN A 428 6.59 -1.04 -17.53
N ILE A 429 7.59 -1.84 -17.16
CA ILE A 429 7.53 -2.85 -16.11
C ILE A 429 8.53 -2.47 -15.04
N PHE A 430 8.06 -2.38 -13.80
CA PHE A 430 8.88 -2.12 -12.62
C PHE A 430 8.71 -3.31 -11.67
N ILE A 431 9.83 -3.92 -11.24
CA ILE A 431 9.86 -5.02 -10.28
C ILE A 431 10.55 -4.52 -9.03
N LEU A 432 9.81 -4.47 -7.92
CA LEU A 432 10.30 -4.03 -6.61
C LEU A 432 10.75 -5.25 -5.82
N ASP A 433 11.97 -5.25 -5.27
CA ASP A 433 12.54 -6.39 -4.56
C ASP A 433 12.83 -6.08 -3.08
N GLN A 434 12.18 -6.80 -2.16
CA GLN A 434 12.36 -6.68 -0.71
C GLN A 434 13.79 -7.05 -0.24
N LYS A 435 14.55 -7.84 -1.02
CA LYS A 435 15.94 -8.21 -0.67
C LYS A 435 16.98 -7.18 -1.07
N SER A 436 16.56 -6.12 -1.75
CA SER A 436 17.46 -5.03 -2.15
C SER A 436 17.82 -4.11 -0.98
N PRO A 437 18.81 -3.22 -1.15
CA PRO A 437 19.08 -2.13 -0.21
C PRO A 437 17.94 -1.09 -0.08
N GLY A 438 16.88 -1.18 -0.89
CA GLY A 438 15.84 -0.17 -1.01
C GLY A 438 16.20 0.96 -1.98
N GLY A 439 15.43 2.06 -1.95
CA GLY A 439 15.67 3.21 -2.83
C GLY A 439 15.48 2.90 -4.32
N ILE A 440 16.29 3.46 -5.20
CA ILE A 440 16.23 3.15 -6.64
C ILE A 440 16.84 1.78 -6.94
N ASP A 441 17.88 1.39 -6.19
CA ASP A 441 18.66 0.17 -6.45
C ASP A 441 17.84 -1.11 -6.26
N GLY A 442 16.71 -1.02 -5.55
CA GLY A 442 15.74 -2.11 -5.41
C GLY A 442 14.67 -2.21 -6.49
N ILE A 443 14.77 -1.40 -7.55
CA ILE A 443 13.80 -1.34 -8.63
C ILE A 443 14.47 -1.79 -9.94
N THR A 444 14.05 -2.95 -10.44
CA THR A 444 14.36 -3.33 -11.82
C THR A 444 13.31 -2.70 -12.74
N ALA A 445 13.73 -1.80 -13.63
CA ALA A 445 12.84 -1.06 -14.51
C ALA A 445 13.18 -1.29 -15.99
N MET A 446 12.16 -1.60 -16.81
CA MET A 446 12.30 -1.87 -18.24
C MET A 446 11.05 -1.50 -19.02
N TYR A 447 11.18 -1.34 -20.34
CA TYR A 447 10.07 -1.33 -21.29
C TYR A 447 9.60 -2.76 -21.60
N TYR A 448 8.41 -2.88 -22.20
CA TYR A 448 7.79 -4.18 -22.51
C TYR A 448 8.64 -5.08 -23.43
N ASP A 449 9.58 -4.53 -24.20
CA ASP A 449 10.53 -5.26 -25.07
C ASP A 449 11.88 -5.57 -24.39
N ARG A 450 11.99 -5.38 -23.07
CA ARG A 450 13.22 -5.47 -22.26
C ARG A 450 14.24 -4.35 -22.50
N THR A 451 13.87 -3.25 -23.15
CA THR A 451 14.75 -2.06 -23.18
C THR A 451 14.87 -1.50 -21.75
N PRO A 452 16.07 -1.37 -21.16
CA PRO A 452 16.20 -0.92 -19.78
C PRO A 452 15.70 0.53 -19.57
N VAL A 453 15.07 0.78 -18.43
CA VAL A 453 14.79 2.14 -17.94
C VAL A 453 15.83 2.46 -16.87
N THR A 454 16.73 3.41 -17.15
CA THR A 454 17.75 3.83 -16.18
C THR A 454 17.16 4.84 -15.22
N LEU A 455 17.00 4.44 -13.97
CA LEU A 455 16.56 5.30 -12.87
C LEU A 455 17.78 5.95 -12.18
N ASN A 456 17.62 7.20 -11.76
CA ASN A 456 18.62 7.95 -10.99
C ASN A 456 17.93 8.91 -9.99
N ASP A 457 18.69 9.54 -9.09
CA ASP A 457 18.14 10.38 -8.02
C ASP A 457 17.21 11.50 -8.52
N LYS A 458 17.34 11.96 -9.77
CA LYS A 458 16.47 13.01 -10.34
C LYS A 458 15.07 12.49 -10.69
N ASP A 459 14.91 11.17 -10.80
CA ASP A 459 13.62 10.54 -11.03
C ASP A 459 12.79 10.44 -9.74
N ILE A 460 13.44 10.59 -8.57
CA ILE A 460 12.74 10.72 -7.29
C ILE A 460 12.15 12.12 -7.19
N LYS A 461 10.82 12.16 -7.17
CA LYS A 461 10.02 13.37 -7.03
C LYS A 461 9.59 13.53 -5.58
N HIS A 462 9.35 14.78 -5.18
CA HIS A 462 8.74 15.14 -3.91
C HIS A 462 7.32 15.66 -4.14
N THR A 463 6.37 15.27 -3.31
CA THR A 463 5.02 15.86 -3.27
C THR A 463 4.90 16.80 -2.08
N GLU A 464 4.37 18.00 -2.33
CA GLU A 464 3.98 18.94 -1.27
C GLU A 464 2.65 18.56 -0.61
N ILE A 465 1.86 17.68 -1.26
CA ILE A 465 0.60 17.19 -0.70
C ILE A 465 0.90 16.28 0.50
N THR A 466 0.27 16.55 1.63
CA THR A 466 0.38 15.72 2.84
C THR A 466 -0.91 14.95 3.10
N SER A 467 -0.86 13.97 4.02
CA SER A 467 -2.08 13.26 4.44
C SER A 467 -3.08 14.16 5.16
N ARG A 468 -2.64 15.32 5.69
CA ARG A 468 -3.49 16.35 6.30
C ARG A 468 -4.35 17.04 5.26
N ASP A 469 -3.80 17.34 4.08
CA ASP A 469 -4.47 18.12 3.04
C ASP A 469 -5.60 17.35 2.35
N ILE A 470 -5.52 16.00 2.40
CA ILE A 470 -6.49 15.09 1.79
C ILE A 470 -7.40 14.40 2.82
N ASP A 471 -7.31 14.80 4.09
CA ASP A 471 -8.18 14.26 5.13
C ASP A 471 -9.57 14.90 5.07
N ARG A 472 -10.61 14.06 5.06
CA ARG A 472 -12.00 14.51 5.06
C ARG A 472 -12.48 15.00 6.44
N GLN A 473 -11.71 14.81 7.49
CA GLN A 473 -12.08 15.06 8.89
C GLN A 473 -13.39 14.32 9.23
N ASP A 474 -14.24 14.95 10.04
CA ASP A 474 -15.54 14.40 10.46
C ASP A 474 -16.67 14.67 9.45
N PHE A 475 -16.36 15.24 8.29
CA PHE A 475 -17.37 15.57 7.29
C PHE A 475 -17.90 14.32 6.57
N PRO A 476 -19.20 14.26 6.24
CA PRO A 476 -19.78 13.10 5.55
C PRO A 476 -19.37 13.01 4.08
N HIS A 477 -18.96 14.12 3.45
CA HIS A 477 -18.55 14.21 2.05
C HIS A 477 -17.43 15.25 1.89
N TYR A 478 -16.64 15.16 0.82
CA TYR A 478 -15.61 16.16 0.48
C TYR A 478 -16.20 17.46 -0.08
N PHE A 479 -17.37 17.39 -0.74
CA PHE A 479 -18.13 18.56 -1.16
C PHE A 479 -19.21 18.85 -0.11
N LEU A 480 -19.12 20.01 0.53
CA LEU A 480 -20.12 20.55 1.44
C LEU A 480 -20.65 21.89 0.95
#